data_AF-C3KQG1-F1
#
_entry.id   AF-C3KQG1-F1
#
_cell.length_a   1.000
_cell.length_b   1.000
_cell.length_c   1.000
_cell.angle_alpha   90.00
_cell.angle_beta   90.00
_cell.angle_gamma   90.00
#
_symmetry.space_group_name_H-M   'P 1'
#
loop_
_entity.id
_entity.type
_entity.pdbx_description
1 polymer ?
#
loop_
_entity_poly.entity_id
_entity_poly.type
_entity_poly.pdbx_seq_one_letter_code
_entity_poly.pdbx_strand_id
1 'polypeptide(L)'
;MEDADLHRRPAITWRGRALYRQRADEPAHLRDLDRNATRPALSPGDVVILDNVGFHKSERAEQMVKAKGAWLLFLPPYSPDLNPIEMAFSKLKALLRKRAARSFDAIADALGDICNLFSVTECRNYFNAAGYEAD
;
A
#
# COMPACT_ATOMS: atom_id res chain seq x y z
N MET A 1 -18.32 -32.72 25.76
CA MET A 1 -18.38 -33.10 24.35
C MET A 1 -19.31 -32.10 23.70
N GLU A 2 -18.68 -31.13 23.02
CA GLU A 2 -19.13 -30.26 21.90
C GLU A 2 -20.64 -30.00 21.69
N ASP A 3 -21.10 -28.82 21.27
CA ASP A 3 -20.47 -27.56 20.86
C ASP A 3 -21.58 -26.50 20.89
N ALA A 4 -21.21 -25.28 21.24
CA ALA A 4 -22.09 -24.13 21.32
C ALA A 4 -22.04 -23.36 20.00
N ASP A 5 -22.81 -23.79 19.01
CA ASP A 5 -22.99 -23.04 17.77
C ASP A 5 -24.05 -21.93 17.96
N LEU A 6 -23.61 -20.91 18.70
CA LEU A 6 -24.37 -19.72 19.01
C LEU A 6 -24.42 -18.80 17.77
N HIS A 7 -25.55 -18.89 17.08
CA HIS A 7 -26.24 -17.77 16.41
C HIS A 7 -25.62 -17.17 15.14
N ARG A 8 -26.26 -17.54 14.02
CA ARG A 8 -26.81 -16.62 13.00
C ARG A 8 -26.16 -15.24 12.92
N ARG A 9 -25.45 -14.99 11.82
CA ARG A 9 -25.41 -13.66 11.19
C ARG A 9 -25.83 -13.74 9.74
N PRO A 10 -26.62 -12.76 9.25
CA PRO A 10 -27.40 -12.86 8.03
C PRO A 10 -26.53 -12.66 6.78
N ALA A 11 -27.05 -13.15 5.66
CA ALA A 11 -26.58 -12.81 4.32
C ALA A 11 -26.45 -11.28 4.17
N ILE A 12 -25.23 -10.80 3.97
CA ILE A 12 -25.00 -9.41 3.55
C ILE A 12 -24.99 -9.42 2.02
N THR A 13 -26.16 -9.21 1.42
CA THR A 13 -26.25 -8.74 0.04
C THR A 13 -25.62 -7.36 -0.04
N TRP A 14 -24.42 -7.25 -0.61
CA TRP A 14 -23.83 -5.98 -0.98
C TRP A 14 -24.48 -5.45 -2.27
N ARG A 15 -25.58 -4.68 -2.13
CA ARG A 15 -25.97 -3.70 -3.15
C ARG A 15 -25.33 -2.37 -2.79
N GLY A 16 -24.06 -2.22 -3.16
CA GLY A 16 -23.32 -0.97 -3.07
C GLY A 16 -22.58 -0.73 -4.36
N ARG A 17 -23.24 -0.10 -5.34
CA ARG A 17 -22.59 0.47 -6.52
C ARG A 17 -21.74 1.66 -6.07
N ALA A 18 -20.51 1.39 -5.65
CA ALA A 18 -19.44 2.38 -5.69
C ALA A 18 -18.50 1.97 -6.82
N LEU A 19 -18.90 2.33 -8.03
CA LEU A 19 -17.99 2.38 -9.16
C LEU A 19 -16.84 3.29 -8.74
N TYR A 20 -15.64 2.76 -8.54
CA TYR A 20 -14.44 3.56 -8.78
C TYR A 20 -14.45 3.82 -10.28
N ARG A 21 -15.23 4.83 -10.67
CA ARG A 21 -15.25 5.36 -12.02
C ARG A 21 -13.81 5.82 -12.23
N GLN A 22 -13.09 5.21 -13.17
CA GLN A 22 -12.02 5.92 -13.84
C GLN A 22 -12.63 7.26 -14.26
N ARG A 23 -12.29 8.31 -13.53
CA ARG A 23 -12.76 9.65 -13.79
C ARG A 23 -12.11 10.04 -15.11
N ALA A 24 -12.91 10.07 -16.18
CA ALA A 24 -12.49 10.52 -17.50
C ALA A 24 -11.97 11.98 -17.48
N ASP A 25 -12.21 12.70 -16.38
CA ASP A 25 -11.80 14.05 -16.02
C ASP A 25 -10.51 14.15 -15.18
N GLU A 26 -9.78 13.05 -14.93
CA GLU A 26 -8.51 13.16 -14.19
C GLU A 26 -7.48 13.98 -15.00
N PRO A 27 -6.91 15.07 -14.44
CA PRO A 27 -6.03 15.96 -15.19
C PRO A 27 -4.76 15.23 -15.65
N ALA A 28 -4.31 15.54 -16.86
CA ALA A 28 -3.24 14.80 -17.54
C ALA A 28 -1.96 14.63 -16.70
N HIS A 29 -1.62 15.60 -15.84
CA HIS A 29 -0.45 15.54 -14.97
C HIS A 29 -0.53 14.44 -13.89
N LEU A 30 -1.72 13.99 -13.47
CA LEU A 30 -1.87 12.86 -12.55
C LEU A 30 -1.78 11.52 -13.28
N ARG A 31 -2.16 11.48 -14.56
CA ARG A 31 -2.04 10.28 -15.42
C ARG A 31 -0.59 9.93 -15.73
N ASP A 32 0.29 10.93 -15.73
CA ASP A 32 1.71 10.75 -16.07
C ASP A 32 2.58 10.35 -14.87
N LEU A 33 2.10 10.53 -13.63
CA LEU A 33 2.76 10.00 -12.43
C LEU A 33 2.86 8.46 -12.44
N ASP A 34 1.98 7.78 -13.20
CA ASP A 34 1.91 6.32 -13.31
C ASP A 34 2.65 5.74 -14.53
N ARG A 35 3.20 6.58 -15.43
CA ARG A 35 3.83 6.12 -16.68
C ARG A 35 5.31 5.75 -16.56
N ASN A 36 6.05 6.38 -15.66
CA ASN A 36 7.50 6.18 -15.50
C ASN A 36 7.90 5.48 -14.20
N ALA A 37 6.96 5.21 -13.30
CA ALA A 37 7.20 4.32 -12.18
C ALA A 37 7.17 2.89 -12.71
N THR A 38 8.30 2.19 -12.68
CA THR A 38 8.35 0.73 -12.79
C THR A 38 7.45 0.17 -11.71
N ARG A 39 6.17 -0.10 -12.01
CA ARG A 39 5.30 -0.84 -11.11
C ARG A 39 5.97 -2.19 -10.89
N PRO A 40 6.37 -2.56 -9.66
CA PRO A 40 6.81 -3.91 -9.39
C PRO A 40 5.70 -4.84 -9.86
N ALA A 41 5.98 -5.67 -10.85
CA ALA A 41 5.03 -6.65 -11.29
C ALA A 41 4.94 -7.71 -10.18
N LEU A 42 3.76 -7.86 -9.58
CA LEU A 42 3.54 -8.90 -8.58
C LEU A 42 3.80 -10.27 -9.20
N SER A 43 4.58 -11.07 -8.49
CA SER A 43 4.89 -12.46 -8.79
C SER A 43 4.08 -13.40 -7.89
N PRO A 44 3.81 -14.64 -8.34
CA PRO A 44 3.24 -15.65 -7.46
C PRO A 44 4.08 -15.82 -6.19
N GLY A 45 3.44 -15.78 -5.03
CA GLY A 45 4.09 -15.85 -3.72
C GLY A 45 4.40 -14.49 -3.08
N ASP A 46 4.32 -13.38 -3.81
CA ASP A 46 4.52 -12.04 -3.22
C ASP A 46 3.43 -11.74 -2.18
N VAL A 47 3.81 -10.99 -1.14
CA VAL A 47 2.91 -10.51 -0.09
C VAL A 47 2.88 -9.00 -0.11
N VAL A 48 1.68 -8.43 -0.28
CA VAL A 48 1.43 -6.99 -0.17
C VAL A 48 0.88 -6.69 1.21
N ILE A 49 1.66 -5.96 2.01
CA ILE A 49 1.31 -5.57 3.37
C ILE A 49 0.55 -4.24 3.33
N LEU A 50 -0.61 -4.18 4.00
CA LEU A 50 -1.49 -3.01 4.01
C LEU A 50 -1.94 -2.69 5.43
N ASP A 51 -2.05 -1.41 5.75
CA ASP A 51 -2.76 -0.98 6.97
C ASP A 51 -4.25 -1.40 6.93
N ASN A 52 -4.89 -1.46 8.09
CA ASN A 52 -6.24 -1.96 8.26
C ASN A 52 -7.35 -0.94 7.95
N VAL A 53 -7.00 0.26 7.51
CA VAL A 53 -7.98 1.31 7.22
C VAL A 53 -8.94 0.89 6.10
N GLY A 54 -10.22 1.23 6.26
CA GLY A 54 -11.32 0.67 5.47
C GLY A 54 -11.19 0.85 3.96
N PHE A 55 -10.55 1.93 3.48
CA PHE A 55 -10.35 2.16 2.05
C PHE A 55 -9.26 1.29 1.40
N HIS A 56 -8.46 0.54 2.17
CA HIS A 56 -7.57 -0.49 1.64
C HIS A 56 -8.30 -1.80 1.29
N LYS A 57 -9.55 -1.97 1.75
CA LYS A 57 -10.33 -3.22 1.57
C LYS A 57 -11.13 -3.23 0.28
N SER A 58 -10.47 -3.02 -0.85
CA SER A 58 -11.09 -3.07 -2.17
C SER A 58 -11.16 -4.51 -2.69
N GLU A 59 -12.38 -5.02 -2.91
CA GLU A 59 -12.61 -6.34 -3.51
C GLU A 59 -11.91 -6.49 -4.87
N ARG A 60 -11.96 -5.43 -5.69
CA ARG A 60 -11.27 -5.40 -6.99
C ARG A 60 -9.76 -5.54 -6.83
N ALA A 61 -9.15 -4.82 -5.88
CA ALA A 61 -7.72 -4.91 -5.64
C ALA A 61 -7.33 -6.31 -5.16
N GLU A 62 -8.10 -6.90 -4.24
CA GLU A 62 -7.90 -8.26 -3.77
C GLU A 62 -7.96 -9.29 -4.90
N GLN A 63 -8.95 -9.19 -5.79
CA GLN A 63 -9.07 -10.05 -6.96
C GLN A 63 -7.87 -9.90 -7.91
N MET A 64 -7.39 -8.67 -8.13
CA MET A 64 -6.23 -8.41 -8.99
C MET A 64 -4.93 -9.00 -8.41
N VAL A 65 -4.74 -8.91 -7.10
CA VAL A 65 -3.58 -9.48 -6.41
C VAL A 65 -3.64 -11.02 -6.45
N LYS A 66 -4.80 -11.61 -6.14
CA LYS A 66 -5.00 -13.07 -6.22
C LYS A 66 -4.80 -13.61 -7.64
N ALA A 67 -5.24 -12.88 -8.67
CA ALA A 67 -5.04 -13.26 -10.07
C ALA A 67 -3.55 -13.32 -10.48
N LYS A 68 -2.65 -12.70 -9.71
CA LYS A 68 -1.19 -12.79 -9.86
C LYS A 68 -0.55 -13.90 -9.01
N GLY A 69 -1.33 -14.63 -8.22
CA GLY A 69 -0.82 -15.61 -7.25
C GLY A 69 -0.17 -14.98 -6.02
N ALA A 70 -0.42 -13.69 -5.77
CA ALA A 70 0.09 -12.94 -4.63
C ALA A 70 -0.96 -12.84 -3.51
N TRP A 71 -0.53 -12.36 -2.34
CA TRP A 71 -1.33 -12.30 -1.12
C TRP A 71 -1.49 -10.86 -0.63
N LEU A 72 -2.65 -10.53 -0.06
CA LEU A 72 -2.85 -9.32 0.74
C LEU A 72 -2.75 -9.68 2.22
N LEU A 73 -1.88 -8.97 2.96
CA LEU A 73 -1.78 -9.06 4.41
C LEU A 73 -2.24 -7.74 5.02
N PHE A 74 -3.39 -7.75 5.70
CA PHE A 74 -3.87 -6.60 6.46
C PHE A 74 -3.34 -6.65 7.89
N LEU A 75 -2.74 -5.56 8.34
CA LEU A 75 -2.21 -5.44 9.70
C LEU A 75 -3.33 -5.41 10.75
N PRO A 76 -3.07 -5.79 12.01
CA PRO A 76 -4.00 -5.54 13.10
C PRO A 76 -4.24 -4.03 13.29
N PRO A 77 -5.43 -3.61 13.78
CA PRO A 77 -5.70 -2.20 14.04
C PRO A 77 -4.64 -1.58 14.96
N TYR A 78 -4.25 -0.34 14.67
CA TYR A 78 -3.30 0.43 15.49
C TYR A 78 -1.93 -0.26 15.69
N SER A 79 -1.46 -1.01 14.68
CA SER A 79 -0.14 -1.67 14.70
C SER A 79 0.86 -1.03 13.72
N PRO A 80 1.20 0.27 13.89
CA PRO A 80 2.14 0.95 13.00
C PRO A 80 3.54 0.34 13.07
N ASP A 81 3.91 -0.29 14.19
CA ASP A 81 5.21 -0.95 14.37
C ASP A 81 5.39 -2.16 13.44
N LEU A 82 4.29 -2.74 12.95
CA LEU A 82 4.29 -3.82 11.96
C LEU A 82 4.25 -3.30 10.52
N ASN A 83 4.28 -1.98 10.30
CA ASN A 83 4.22 -1.41 8.97
C ASN A 83 5.60 -0.88 8.52
N PRO A 84 6.38 -1.64 7.73
CA PRO A 84 7.75 -1.27 7.38
C PRO A 84 7.82 0.06 6.60
N ILE A 85 6.73 0.47 5.97
CA ILE A 85 6.67 1.72 5.21
C ILE A 85 6.75 2.96 6.12
N GLU A 86 6.40 2.87 7.40
CA GLU A 86 6.42 4.00 8.33
C GLU A 86 7.83 4.57 8.49
N MET A 87 8.84 3.70 8.58
CA MET A 87 10.25 4.09 8.66
C MET A 87 10.70 4.78 7.36
N ALA A 88 10.32 4.22 6.21
CA ALA A 88 10.63 4.79 4.90
C ALA A 88 9.97 6.18 4.72
N PHE A 89 8.70 6.32 5.10
CA PHE A 89 7.98 7.60 5.06
C PHE A 89 8.58 8.64 6.01
N SER A 90 9.07 8.23 7.18
CA SER A 90 9.77 9.13 8.10
C SER A 90 11.01 9.75 7.44
N LYS A 91 11.87 8.92 6.83
CA LYS A 91 13.05 9.37 6.07
C LYS A 91 12.65 10.25 4.89
N LEU A 92 11.68 9.81 4.09
CA LEU A 92 11.18 10.55 2.92
C LEU A 92 10.69 11.96 3.30
N LYS A 93 9.85 12.06 4.34
CA LYS A 93 9.35 13.35 4.86
C LYS A 93 10.49 14.24 5.35
N ALA A 94 11.48 13.69 6.04
CA ALA A 94 12.63 14.45 6.52
C ALA A 94 13.44 15.04 5.36
N LEU A 95 13.69 14.26 4.31
CA LEU A 95 14.42 14.72 3.12
C LEU A 95 13.61 15.74 2.32
N LEU A 96 12.31 15.54 2.15
CA LEU A 96 11.45 16.47 1.45
C LEU A 96 11.39 17.83 2.16
N ARG A 97 11.30 17.84 3.50
CA ARG A 97 11.37 19.07 4.31
C ARG A 97 12.68 19.83 4.10
N LYS A 98 13.81 19.12 3.97
CA LYS A 98 15.12 19.73 3.68
C LYS A 98 15.20 20.36 2.29
N ARG A 99 14.48 19.81 1.29
CA ARG A 99 14.45 20.36 -0.08
C ARG A 99 13.68 21.68 -0.18
N ALA A 100 12.77 21.97 0.75
CA ALA A 100 12.01 23.22 0.83
C ALA A 100 11.28 23.65 -0.47
N ALA A 101 10.90 22.67 -1.32
CA ALA A 101 10.16 22.91 -2.56
C ALA A 101 8.78 23.54 -2.28
N ARG A 102 8.34 24.48 -3.15
CA ARG A 102 7.12 25.28 -2.97
C ARG A 102 6.11 25.20 -4.12
N SER A 103 6.42 24.43 -5.18
CA SER A 103 5.48 24.11 -6.25
C SER A 103 5.20 22.62 -6.28
N PHE A 104 4.07 22.24 -6.87
CA PHE A 104 3.70 20.83 -7.03
C PHE A 104 4.77 20.06 -7.83
N ASP A 105 5.17 20.60 -8.99
CA ASP A 105 6.16 19.96 -9.86
C ASP A 105 7.50 19.77 -9.14
N ALA A 106 7.97 20.79 -8.41
CA ALA A 106 9.22 20.68 -7.65
C ALA A 106 9.12 19.67 -6.50
N ILE A 107 7.95 19.47 -5.91
CA ILE A 107 7.72 18.41 -4.91
C ILE A 107 7.73 17.04 -5.59
N ALA A 108 7.09 16.89 -6.74
CA ALA A 108 7.06 15.63 -7.50
C ALA A 108 8.48 15.21 -7.94
N ASP A 109 9.26 16.14 -8.49
CA ASP A 109 10.65 15.92 -8.87
C ASP A 109 11.50 15.54 -7.65
N ALA A 110 11.36 16.29 -6.54
CA ALA A 110 12.08 16.01 -5.31
C ALA A 110 11.72 14.63 -4.73
N LEU A 111 10.46 14.19 -4.83
CA LEU A 111 10.05 12.84 -4.41
C LEU A 111 10.74 11.77 -5.27
N GLY A 112 10.80 11.95 -6.59
CA GLY A 112 11.51 11.05 -7.49
C GLY A 112 13.00 10.92 -7.13
N ASP A 113 13.68 12.05 -6.93
CA ASP A 113 15.08 12.08 -6.50
C ASP A 113 15.29 11.38 -5.15
N ILE A 114 14.41 11.63 -4.18
CA ILE A 114 14.50 11.04 -2.84
C ILE A 114 14.26 9.53 -2.88
N CYS A 115 13.32 9.05 -3.69
CA CYS A 115 13.06 7.62 -3.86
C CYS A 115 14.31 6.87 -4.36
N ASN A 116 15.12 7.50 -5.22
CA ASN A 116 16.38 6.94 -5.70
C ASN A 116 17.48 6.83 -4.62
N LEU A 117 17.27 7.41 -3.43
CA LEU A 117 18.22 7.32 -2.31
C LEU A 117 17.98 6.11 -1.40
N PHE A 118 16.93 5.33 -1.64
CA PHE A 118 16.65 4.11 -0.87
C PHE A 118 17.38 2.93 -1.51
N SER A 119 18.28 2.32 -0.74
CA SER A 119 18.96 1.09 -1.18
C SER A 119 18.14 -0.15 -0.84
N VAL A 120 18.36 -1.25 -1.57
CA VAL A 120 17.72 -2.55 -1.28
C VAL A 120 18.02 -3.01 0.14
N THR A 121 19.26 -2.86 0.59
CA THR A 121 19.67 -3.22 1.97
C THR A 121 18.92 -2.41 3.01
N GLU A 122 18.77 -1.10 2.79
CA GLU A 122 18.01 -0.25 3.69
C GLU A 122 16.52 -0.63 3.74
N CYS A 123 15.92 -0.90 2.58
CA CYS A 123 14.54 -1.40 2.54
C CYS A 123 14.39 -2.71 3.32
N ARG A 124 15.30 -3.67 3.14
CA ARG A 124 15.32 -4.92 3.92
C ARG A 124 15.40 -4.68 5.42
N ASN A 125 16.22 -3.73 5.86
CA ASN A 125 16.31 -3.37 7.27
C ASN A 125 14.98 -2.86 7.85
N TYR A 126 14.15 -2.16 7.06
CA TYR A 126 12.81 -1.76 7.50
C TYR A 126 11.87 -2.95 7.68
N PHE A 127 11.94 -3.94 6.78
CA PHE A 127 11.19 -5.19 6.94
C PHE A 127 11.65 -5.99 8.16
N ASN A 128 12.96 -6.11 8.38
CA ASN A 128 13.49 -6.76 9.58
C ASN A 128 13.03 -6.02 10.86
N ALA A 129 13.16 -4.69 10.90
CA ALA A 129 12.71 -3.89 12.04
C ALA A 129 11.21 -4.03 12.35
N ALA A 130 10.38 -4.32 11.34
CA ALA A 130 8.95 -4.58 11.48
C ALA A 130 8.60 -6.08 11.71
N GLY A 131 9.60 -6.96 11.85
CA GLY A 131 9.43 -8.37 12.20
C GLY A 131 9.17 -9.34 11.04
N TYR A 132 9.58 -9.00 9.80
CA TYR A 132 9.31 -9.81 8.60
C TYR A 132 10.46 -10.68 8.10
N GLU A 133 11.58 -10.79 8.82
CA GLU A 133 12.56 -11.84 8.52
C GLU A 133 12.12 -13.16 9.12
N ALA A 134 12.15 -14.21 8.30
CA ALA A 134 12.19 -15.58 8.79
C ALA A 134 13.65 -15.92 9.11
N ASP A 135 13.86 -16.63 10.23
CA ASP A 135 15.14 -17.27 10.56
C ASP A 135 15.61 -18.25 9.45
#